data_AF-A0A4Y1ZGN6-F1
#
_entry.id   AF-A0A4Y1ZGN6-F1
#
_cell.length_a   1.000
_cell.length_b   1.000
_cell.length_c   1.000
_cell.angle_alpha   90.00
_cell.angle_beta   90.00
_cell.angle_gamma   90.00
#
_symmetry.space_group_name_H-M   'P 1'
#
loop_
_entity.id
_entity.type
_entity.pdbx_description
1 polymer ?
#
loop_
_entity_poly.entity_id
_entity_poly.type
_entity_poly.pdbx_seq_one_letter_code
_entity_poly.pdbx_strand_id
1 'polypeptide(L)'
;MFGAVLMKPIHKEADLGVVFMDGGGYLNMCGHGSIGVATLAVIRGLVPVTEPYTNVSLEAPAGLIRTRVKVENGRVKEASIVNVPAFLYRKDVDIHVPGCGEIRLDIAFGGNFSHW
;
A
#
# COMPACT_ATOMS: atom_id res chain seq x y z
N MET A 1 13.13 -9.22 -0.12
CA MET A 1 12.89 -8.65 -1.47
C MET A 1 11.39 -8.50 -1.64
N PHE A 2 10.92 -7.40 -2.23
CA PHE A 2 9.50 -7.08 -2.39
C PHE A 2 9.23 -6.69 -3.86
N GLY A 3 8.07 -7.06 -4.39
CA GLY A 3 7.70 -6.85 -5.80
C GLY A 3 6.28 -6.31 -5.97
N ALA A 4 6.03 -5.73 -7.13
CA ALA A 4 4.72 -5.24 -7.56
C ALA A 4 4.49 -5.60 -9.03
N VAL A 5 3.35 -6.22 -9.32
CA VAL A 5 2.90 -6.49 -10.70
C VAL A 5 1.82 -5.47 -11.04
N LEU A 6 2.08 -4.63 -12.04
CA LEU A 6 1.11 -3.66 -12.54
C LEU A 6 0.13 -4.35 -13.48
N MET A 7 -1.14 -3.99 -13.34
CA MET A 7 -2.25 -4.57 -14.11
C MET A 7 -3.20 -3.47 -14.57
N LYS A 8 -4.08 -3.81 -15.51
CA LYS A 8 -5.21 -2.96 -15.85
C LYS A 8 -6.16 -2.93 -14.64
N PRO A 9 -6.60 -1.73 -14.18
CA PRO A 9 -7.60 -1.66 -13.11
C PRO A 9 -8.96 -2.17 -13.60
N ILE A 10 -9.74 -2.72 -12.68
CA ILE A 10 -11.17 -3.03 -12.87
C ILE A 10 -12.05 -2.00 -12.17
N HIS A 11 -11.54 -1.32 -11.13
CA HIS A 11 -12.26 -0.22 -10.49
C HIS A 11 -12.22 1.04 -11.38
N LYS A 12 -13.39 1.62 -11.65
CA LYS A 12 -13.57 2.81 -12.52
C LYS A 12 -12.83 4.07 -12.07
N GLU A 13 -12.37 4.09 -10.83
CA GLU A 13 -11.69 5.23 -10.20
C GLU A 13 -10.20 5.01 -10.02
N ALA A 14 -9.68 3.85 -10.44
CA ALA A 14 -8.27 3.53 -10.36
C ALA A 14 -7.58 3.85 -11.68
N ASP A 15 -6.39 4.40 -11.58
CA ASP A 15 -5.49 4.63 -12.71
C ASP A 15 -4.72 3.34 -13.04
N LEU A 16 -4.35 2.57 -12.01
CA LEU A 16 -3.55 1.35 -12.13
C LEU A 16 -4.04 0.27 -11.16
N GLY A 17 -4.09 -0.97 -11.63
CA GLY A 17 -4.18 -2.14 -10.76
C GLY A 17 -2.79 -2.59 -10.30
N VAL A 18 -2.68 -3.10 -9.08
CA VAL A 18 -1.41 -3.60 -8.53
C VAL A 18 -1.61 -4.83 -7.64
N VAL A 19 -0.79 -5.85 -7.86
CA VAL A 19 -0.65 -6.99 -6.94
C VAL A 19 0.76 -6.97 -6.35
N PHE A 20 0.85 -7.01 -5.03
CA PHE A 20 2.12 -6.99 -4.30
C PHE A 20 2.57 -8.42 -3.96
N MET A 21 3.88 -8.62 -3.84
CA MET A 21 4.45 -9.92 -3.50
C MET A 21 5.78 -9.82 -2.73
N ASP A 22 6.05 -10.80 -1.89
CA ASP A 22 7.34 -11.02 -1.24
C ASP A 22 7.72 -12.50 -1.25
N GLY A 23 8.71 -12.90 -0.43
CA GLY A 23 9.13 -14.30 -0.34
C GLY A 23 8.07 -15.27 0.20
N GLY A 24 7.02 -14.77 0.84
CA GLY A 24 5.89 -15.54 1.36
C GLY A 24 4.71 -15.68 0.40
N GLY A 25 4.68 -14.91 -0.70
CA GLY A 25 3.62 -14.98 -1.71
C GLY A 25 3.01 -13.62 -2.02
N TYR A 26 1.72 -13.63 -2.39
CA TYR A 26 0.98 -12.43 -2.77
C TYR A 26 0.30 -11.77 -1.59
N LEU A 27 0.27 -10.44 -1.60
CA LEU A 27 -0.21 -9.59 -0.51
C LEU A 27 -1.36 -8.69 -0.97
N ASN A 28 -2.27 -8.38 -0.05
CA ASN A 28 -3.47 -7.60 -0.38
C ASN A 28 -3.19 -6.12 -0.56
N MET A 29 -2.18 -5.59 0.13
CA MET A 29 -1.79 -4.19 0.08
C MET A 29 -0.32 -4.06 0.52
N CYS A 30 0.39 -3.04 0.05
CA CYS A 30 1.66 -2.65 0.64
C CYS A 30 1.83 -1.13 0.64
N GLY A 31 2.09 -0.51 1.80
CA GLY A 31 2.28 0.94 1.93
C GLY A 31 3.50 1.44 1.15
N HIS A 32 4.67 0.87 1.42
CA HIS A 32 5.90 1.25 0.70
C HIS A 32 5.84 0.91 -0.79
N GLY A 33 5.20 -0.22 -1.13
CA GLY A 33 4.97 -0.63 -2.52
C GLY A 33 4.08 0.37 -3.27
N SER A 34 3.02 0.86 -2.63
CA SER A 34 2.12 1.87 -3.19
C SER A 34 2.83 3.20 -3.45
N ILE A 35 3.69 3.63 -2.51
CA ILE A 35 4.55 4.81 -2.70
C ILE A 35 5.48 4.63 -3.90
N GLY A 36 6.13 3.47 -4.01
CA GLY A 36 7.02 3.15 -5.13
C GLY A 36 6.29 3.11 -6.47
N VAL A 37 5.12 2.49 -6.53
CA VAL A 37 4.30 2.39 -7.74
C VAL A 37 3.77 3.76 -8.18
N ALA A 38 3.24 4.57 -7.25
CA ALA A 38 2.79 5.93 -7.56
C ALA A 38 3.94 6.81 -8.09
N THR A 39 5.11 6.71 -7.45
CA THR A 39 6.32 7.41 -7.90
C THR A 39 6.73 6.96 -9.30
N LEU A 40 6.74 5.65 -9.57
CA LEU A 40 7.04 5.09 -10.88
C LEU A 40 6.04 5.56 -11.94
N ALA A 41 4.75 5.56 -11.61
CA ALA A 41 3.68 5.98 -12.52
C ALA A 41 3.89 7.41 -13.01
N VAL A 42 4.30 8.32 -12.11
CA VAL A 42 4.63 9.71 -12.46
C VAL A 42 5.92 9.78 -13.27
N ILE A 43 7.02 9.16 -12.81
CA ILE A 43 8.33 9.24 -13.48
C ILE A 43 8.29 8.67 -14.90
N ARG A 44 7.48 7.62 -15.13
CA ARG A 44 7.35 6.95 -16.43
C ARG A 44 6.19 7.48 -17.27
N GLY A 45 5.46 8.47 -16.78
CA GLY A 45 4.31 9.04 -17.50
C GLY A 45 3.19 8.02 -17.75
N LEU A 46 3.01 7.05 -16.86
CA LEU A 46 1.89 6.09 -16.92
C LEU A 46 0.55 6.76 -16.62
N VAL A 47 0.59 7.96 -16.03
CA VAL A 47 -0.55 8.84 -15.77
C VAL A 47 -0.21 10.26 -16.20
N PRO A 48 -1.21 11.11 -16.48
CA PRO A 48 -0.98 12.53 -16.73
C PRO A 48 -0.33 13.20 -15.52
N VAL A 49 0.81 13.86 -15.74
CA VAL A 49 1.56 14.53 -14.67
C VAL A 49 1.10 15.98 -14.54
N THR A 50 0.75 16.38 -13.31
CA THR A 50 0.36 17.75 -12.94
C THR A 50 1.24 18.24 -11.79
N GLU A 51 1.73 19.48 -11.88
CA GLU A 51 2.47 20.15 -10.81
C GLU A 51 1.55 21.14 -10.05
N PRO A 52 1.74 21.33 -8.73
CA PRO A 52 2.78 20.74 -7.89
C PRO A 52 2.45 19.35 -7.36
N TYR A 53 1.25 18.83 -7.62
CA TYR A 53 0.83 17.50 -7.17
C TYR A 53 0.11 16.72 -8.27
N THR A 54 0.58 15.49 -8.48
CA THR A 54 -0.10 14.49 -9.31
C THR A 54 -0.79 13.49 -8.39
N ASN A 55 -2.09 13.27 -8.61
CA ASN A 55 -2.84 12.23 -7.90
C ASN A 55 -2.78 10.94 -8.70
N VAL A 56 -2.53 9.82 -8.02
CA VAL A 56 -2.55 8.47 -8.62
C VAL A 56 -3.37 7.55 -7.74
N SER A 57 -4.39 6.92 -8.31
CA SER A 57 -5.28 5.99 -7.64
C SER A 57 -4.88 4.57 -7.99
N LEU A 58 -4.44 3.80 -6.99
CA LEU A 58 -4.04 2.42 -7.16
C LEU A 58 -5.15 1.50 -6.65
N GLU A 59 -5.47 0.47 -7.43
CA GLU A 59 -6.33 -0.62 -7.02
C GLU A 59 -5.47 -1.81 -6.60
N ALA A 60 -5.46 -2.12 -5.29
CA ALA A 60 -4.85 -3.31 -4.74
C ALA A 60 -5.96 -4.32 -4.34
N PRO A 61 -5.64 -5.60 -4.07
CA PRO A 61 -6.65 -6.56 -3.61
C PRO A 61 -7.40 -6.14 -2.34
N ALA A 62 -6.78 -5.34 -1.46
CA ALA A 62 -7.44 -4.78 -0.27
C ALA A 62 -8.42 -3.63 -0.59
N GLY A 63 -8.36 -3.05 -1.79
CA GLY A 63 -9.17 -1.91 -2.22
C GLY A 63 -8.37 -0.75 -2.79
N LEU A 64 -9.03 0.40 -2.92
CA LEU A 64 -8.44 1.61 -3.46
C LEU A 64 -7.48 2.29 -2.48
N ILE A 65 -6.33 2.69 -3.01
CA ILE A 65 -5.30 3.47 -2.33
C ILE A 65 -5.15 4.77 -3.11
N ARG A 66 -5.42 5.90 -2.46
CA ARG A 66 -5.25 7.21 -3.10
C ARG A 66 -3.87 7.74 -2.77
N THR A 67 -3.13 8.11 -3.80
CA THR A 67 -1.79 8.65 -3.61
C THR A 67 -1.70 10.07 -4.16
N ARG A 68 -0.87 10.88 -3.51
CA ARG A 68 -0.57 12.24 -3.94
C ARG A 68 0.95 12.38 -4.00
N VAL A 69 1.46 12.61 -5.19
CA VAL A 69 2.89 12.71 -5.50
C VAL A 69 3.23 14.16 -5.77
N LYS A 70 4.15 14.74 -4.98
CA LYS A 70 4.64 16.09 -5.22
C LYS A 70 5.67 16.08 -6.33
N VAL A 71 5.47 16.94 -7.32
CA VAL A 71 6.36 17.09 -8.47
C VAL A 71 6.77 18.55 -8.56
N GLU A 72 8.07 18.77 -8.69
CA GLU A 72 8.65 20.10 -8.85
C GLU A 72 9.74 20.03 -9.93
N ASN A 73 9.62 20.85 -10.97
CA ASN A 73 10.56 20.90 -12.08
C ASN A 73 10.72 19.51 -12.73
N GLY A 74 9.62 18.81 -12.95
CA GLY A 74 9.57 17.46 -13.53
C GLY A 74 10.14 16.35 -12.65
N ARG A 75 10.44 16.61 -11.36
CA ARG A 75 11.02 15.62 -10.45
C ARG A 75 10.10 15.34 -9.28
N VAL A 76 9.90 14.06 -8.97
CA VAL A 76 9.19 13.62 -7.76
C VAL A 76 10.01 14.00 -6.51
N LYS A 77 9.34 14.58 -5.52
CA LYS A 77 9.93 15.01 -4.24
C LYS A 77 9.46 14.21 -3.04
N GLU A 78 8.17 13.91 -3.01
CA GLU A 78 7.51 13.14 -1.96
C GLU A 78 6.27 12.45 -2.52
N ALA A 79 5.81 11.42 -1.83
CA ALA A 79 4.54 10.79 -2.09
C ALA A 79 3.87 10.45 -0.77
N SER A 80 2.57 10.67 -0.70
CA SER A 80 1.72 10.34 0.43
C SER A 80 0.61 9.41 -0.02
N ILE A 81 0.10 8.60 0.90
CA ILE A 81 -1.00 7.66 0.65
C ILE A 81 -2.13 7.90 1.64
N VAL A 82 -3.36 7.85 1.13
CA VAL A 82 -4.55 7.55 1.92
C VAL A 82 -4.85 6.09 1.65
N ASN A 83 -4.67 5.30 2.70
CA ASN A 83 -4.81 3.86 2.66
C ASN A 83 -6.30 3.44 2.74
N VAL A 84 -6.56 2.14 2.56
CA VAL A 84 -7.84 1.52 2.90
C VAL A 84 -8.17 1.72 4.38
N PRO A 85 -9.46 1.67 4.79
CA PRO A 85 -9.85 1.76 6.19
C PRO A 85 -9.09 0.77 7.06
N ALA A 86 -8.53 1.28 8.16
CA ALA A 86 -7.81 0.49 9.15
C ALA A 86 -8.64 0.40 10.43
N PHE A 87 -8.53 -0.71 11.15
CA PHE A 87 -9.26 -0.94 12.40
C PHE A 87 -8.50 -1.87 13.34
N LEU A 88 -8.73 -1.70 14.64
CA LEU A 88 -8.30 -2.64 15.67
C LEU A 88 -9.28 -3.82 15.68
N TYR A 89 -8.79 -5.04 15.43
CA TYR A 89 -9.62 -6.23 15.41
C TYR A 89 -9.77 -6.83 16.81
N ARG A 90 -8.65 -6.99 17.53
CA ARG A 90 -8.63 -7.45 18.93
C ARG A 90 -7.52 -6.75 19.69
N LYS A 91 -7.80 -6.44 20.95
CA LYS A 91 -6.85 -5.82 21.88
C LYS A 91 -6.48 -6.81 22.98
N ASP A 92 -5.29 -6.68 23.54
CA ASP A 92 -4.85 -7.36 24.76
C ASP A 92 -5.00 -8.90 24.65
N VAL A 93 -4.62 -9.46 23.50
CA VAL A 93 -4.68 -10.91 23.25
C VAL A 93 -3.44 -11.56 23.83
N ASP A 94 -3.63 -12.45 24.80
CA ASP A 94 -2.56 -13.25 25.38
C ASP A 94 -2.46 -14.58 24.61
N ILE A 95 -1.26 -14.91 24.11
CA ILE A 95 -0.96 -16.17 23.42
C ILE A 95 0.23 -16.88 24.04
N HIS A 96 0.17 -18.22 24.07
CA HIS A 96 1.32 -19.03 24.44
C HIS A 96 2.15 -19.40 23.20
N VAL A 97 3.42 -18.99 23.17
CA VAL A 97 4.35 -19.36 22.11
C VAL A 97 5.39 -20.34 22.65
N PRO A 98 5.46 -21.58 22.13
CA PRO A 98 6.45 -22.56 22.57
C PRO A 98 7.87 -22.02 22.51
N GLY A 99 8.57 -22.05 23.66
CA GLY A 99 9.93 -21.51 23.80
C GLY A 99 10.03 -20.01 24.09
N CYS A 100 8.92 -19.26 23.98
CA CYS A 100 8.87 -17.82 24.27
C CYS A 100 7.95 -17.47 25.45
N GLY A 101 7.03 -18.36 25.84
CA GLY A 101 6.09 -18.14 26.94
C GLY A 101 4.84 -17.37 26.52
N GLU A 102 4.21 -16.68 27.49
CA GLU A 102 3.03 -15.84 27.25
C GLU A 102 3.43 -14.50 26.60
N ILE A 103 2.78 -14.15 25.49
CA ILE A 103 2.97 -12.88 24.79
C ILE A 103 1.61 -12.19 24.69
N ARG A 104 1.55 -10.94 25.15
CA ARG A 104 0.42 -10.05 24.93
C ARG A 104 0.61 -9.25 23.64
N LEU A 105 -0.40 -9.23 22.78
CA LEU A 105 -0.39 -8.49 21.52
C LEU A 105 -1.75 -7.93 21.15
N ASP A 106 -1.75 -6.97 20.23
CA ASP A 106 -2.93 -6.47 19.55
C ASP A 106 -2.99 -7.01 18.12
N ILE A 107 -4.20 -7.28 17.62
CA ILE A 107 -4.43 -7.67 16.23
C ILE A 107 -5.16 -6.52 15.53
N ALA A 108 -4.55 -5.98 14.48
CA ALA A 108 -5.10 -4.87 13.72
C ALA A 108 -5.08 -5.16 12.22
N PHE A 109 -5.96 -4.49 11.48
CA PHE A 109 -5.98 -4.47 10.03
C PHE A 109 -5.61 -3.08 9.52
N GLY A 110 -4.66 -3.02 8.58
CA GLY A 110 -4.24 -1.79 7.91
C GLY A 110 -4.01 -1.97 6.42
N GLY A 111 -4.75 -2.87 5.77
CA GLY A 111 -4.51 -3.36 4.40
C GLY A 111 -4.02 -4.81 4.38
N ASN A 112 -3.32 -5.23 5.45
CA ASN A 112 -3.14 -6.62 5.84
C ASN A 112 -3.38 -6.73 7.35
N PHE A 113 -3.57 -7.96 7.85
CA PHE A 113 -3.57 -8.21 9.28
C PHE A 113 -2.14 -8.22 9.82
N SER A 114 -1.93 -7.54 10.94
CA SER A 114 -0.69 -7.54 11.70
C SER A 114 -0.96 -7.78 13.19
N HIS A 115 0.03 -8.37 13.84
CA HIS A 115 0.12 -8.52 15.29
C HIS A 115 1.21 -7.57 15.79
N TRP A 116 0.90 -6.79 16.82
CA TRP A 116 1.81 -5.81 17.44
C TRP A 116 2.03 -6.13 18.91
#